data_AF-A0A6A1VH33-F1
#
_entry.id   AF-A0A6A1VH33-F1
#
_cell.length_a   1.000
_cell.length_b   1.000
_cell.length_c   1.000
_cell.angle_alpha   90.00
_cell.angle_beta   90.00
_cell.angle_gamma   90.00
#
_symmetry.space_group_name_H-M   'P 1'
#
loop_
_entity.id
_entity.type
_entity.pdbx_description
1 polymer ?
#
loop_
_entity_poly.entity_id
_entity_poly.type
_entity_poly.pdbx_seq_one_letter_code
_entity_poly.pdbx_strand_id
1 'polypeptide(L)'
;MELPEWADIVKTARFKELAPYDPDWYYVRAASMARKIYLRGGLGVGSFQRIYGGSQRNGSRPPHFCKSSGAVARHILQQLQAMNIVDVDAKG
;
A
#
# COMPACT_ATOMS: atom_id res chain seq x y z
N MET A 1 2.93 1.77 -16.10
CA MET A 1 3.10 1.95 -14.64
C MET A 1 4.58 2.04 -14.39
N GLU A 2 5.10 3.23 -14.08
CA GLU A 2 6.54 3.41 -13.90
C GLU A 2 6.95 2.95 -12.50
N LEU A 3 8.01 2.15 -12.40
CA LEU A 3 8.51 1.74 -11.09
C LEU A 3 9.20 2.95 -10.43
N PRO A 4 8.83 3.34 -9.20
CA PRO A 4 9.51 4.44 -8.53
C PRO A 4 10.95 4.06 -8.16
N GLU A 5 11.88 5.01 -8.25
CA GLU A 5 13.31 4.82 -7.94
C GLU A 5 13.54 4.27 -6.52
N TRP A 6 12.64 4.56 -5.59
CA TRP A 6 12.74 4.12 -4.20
C TRP A 6 12.20 2.70 -3.97
N ALA A 7 11.61 2.03 -4.97
CA ALA A 7 10.92 0.73 -4.79
C ALA A 7 11.83 -0.35 -4.19
N ASP A 8 13.12 -0.34 -4.52
CA ASP A 8 14.08 -1.39 -4.14
C ASP A 8 14.66 -1.19 -2.73
N ILE A 9 14.57 0.02 -2.20
CA ILE A 9 15.21 0.40 -0.93
C ILE A 9 14.22 0.52 0.24
N VAL A 10 12.92 0.69 -0.05
CA VAL A 10 11.95 0.98 1.01
C VAL A 10 11.33 -0.27 1.62
N LYS A 11 10.96 -0.13 2.89
CA LYS A 11 10.02 -1.05 3.53
C LYS A 11 8.60 -0.66 3.20
N THR A 12 7.74 -1.67 3.06
CA THR A 12 6.32 -1.45 2.74
C THR A 12 5.48 -0.88 3.89
N ALA A 13 5.99 -0.98 5.12
CA ALA A 13 5.41 -0.40 6.33
C ALA A 13 6.48 -0.23 7.41
N ARG A 14 6.24 0.66 8.39
CA ARG A 14 7.17 0.90 9.51
C ARG A 14 7.45 -0.37 10.32
N PHE A 15 6.42 -1.20 10.53
CA PHE A 15 6.51 -2.41 11.35
C PHE A 15 7.22 -3.58 10.66
N LYS A 16 7.53 -3.48 9.37
CA LYS A 16 8.35 -4.48 8.69
C LYS A 16 9.81 -4.32 9.10
N GLU A 17 10.50 -5.43 9.30
CA GLU A 17 11.94 -5.42 9.62
C GLU A 17 12.77 -5.25 8.35
N LEU A 18 12.39 -5.92 7.26
CA LEU A 18 13.09 -5.94 5.97
C LEU A 18 12.23 -5.42 4.80
N ALA A 19 12.88 -5.13 3.68
CA ALA A 19 12.23 -4.83 2.41
C ALA A 19 11.55 -6.10 1.82
N PRO A 20 10.60 -5.96 0.88
CA PRO A 20 10.05 -7.10 0.16
C PRO A 20 11.13 -7.89 -0.58
N TYR A 21 11.03 -9.22 -0.55
CA TYR A 21 11.95 -10.11 -1.27
C TYR A 21 11.63 -10.25 -2.76
N ASP A 22 10.36 -10.09 -3.10
CA ASP A 22 9.88 -10.18 -4.48
C ASP A 22 10.22 -8.87 -5.22
N PRO A 23 11.02 -8.89 -6.30
CA PRO A 23 11.30 -7.69 -7.08
C PRO A 23 10.02 -7.07 -7.69
N ASP A 24 9.00 -7.89 -7.97
CA ASP A 24 7.75 -7.46 -8.59
C ASP A 24 6.68 -7.08 -7.54
N TRP A 25 7.07 -6.94 -6.27
CA TRP A 25 6.15 -6.66 -5.15
C TRP A 25 5.25 -5.45 -5.40
N TYR A 26 5.77 -4.45 -6.12
CA TYR A 26 5.06 -3.22 -6.42
C TYR A 26 3.86 -3.46 -7.36
N TYR A 27 4.06 -4.27 -8.40
CA TYR A 27 3.00 -4.66 -9.34
C TYR A 27 1.97 -5.57 -8.68
N VAL A 28 2.43 -6.53 -7.86
CA VAL A 28 1.55 -7.39 -7.07
C VAL A 28 0.68 -6.55 -6.12
N ARG A 29 1.26 -5.52 -5.50
CA ARG A 29 0.51 -4.59 -4.64
C ARG A 29 -0.49 -3.78 -5.44
N ALA A 30 -0.13 -3.27 -6.61
CA ALA A 30 -1.03 -2.53 -7.48
C ALA A 30 -2.24 -3.38 -7.91
N ALA A 31 -2.01 -4.61 -8.37
CA ALA A 31 -3.07 -5.55 -8.72
C ALA A 31 -3.99 -5.86 -7.52
N SER A 32 -3.40 -6.07 -6.35
CA SER A 32 -4.10 -6.30 -5.09
C SER A 32 -5.00 -5.12 -4.68
N MET A 33 -4.57 -3.89 -4.96
CA MET A 33 -5.34 -2.66 -4.72
C MET A 33 -6.50 -2.54 -5.72
N ALA A 34 -6.22 -2.63 -7.02
CA ALA A 34 -7.25 -2.56 -8.07
C ALA A 34 -8.38 -3.57 -7.84
N ARG A 35 -8.04 -4.82 -7.50
CA ARG A 35 -9.03 -5.86 -7.16
C ARG A 35 -9.92 -5.48 -5.97
N LYS A 36 -9.37 -4.84 -4.94
CA LYS A 36 -10.13 -4.45 -3.75
C LYS A 36 -11.05 -3.27 -4.02
N ILE A 37 -10.61 -2.32 -4.86
CA ILE A 37 -11.44 -1.20 -5.31
C ILE A 37 -12.66 -1.75 -6.04
N TYR A 38 -12.44 -2.67 -6.99
CA TYR A 38 -13.52 -3.30 -7.76
C TYR A 38 -14.56 -3.99 -6.86
N LEU A 39 -14.13 -4.71 -5.83
CA LEU A 39 -15.04 -5.49 -4.98
C LEU A 39 -15.76 -4.67 -3.90
N ARG A 40 -15.17 -3.61 -3.37
CA ARG A 40 -15.72 -2.88 -2.21
C ARG A 40 -16.23 -1.48 -2.53
N GLY A 41 -15.71 -0.83 -3.57
CA GLY A 41 -15.95 0.59 -3.84
C GLY A 41 -15.45 1.53 -2.73
N GLY A 42 -15.30 2.83 -3.03
CA GLY A 42 -15.04 3.88 -2.02
C GLY A 42 -13.82 3.66 -1.11
N LEU A 43 -12.74 3.08 -1.65
CA LEU A 43 -11.53 2.78 -0.88
C LEU A 43 -10.45 3.86 -1.08
N GLY A 44 -10.31 4.74 -0.09
CA GLY A 44 -9.20 5.70 -0.05
C GLY A 44 -7.88 5.13 0.52
N VAL A 45 -6.84 5.98 0.51
CA VAL A 45 -5.49 5.66 1.02
C VAL A 45 -5.53 5.12 2.46
N GLY A 46 -6.33 5.71 3.34
CA GLY A 46 -6.43 5.31 4.75
C GLY A 46 -6.98 3.90 4.94
N SER A 47 -7.86 3.44 4.04
CA SER A 47 -8.38 2.07 4.04
C SER A 47 -7.30 1.08 3.64
N PHE A 48 -6.52 1.37 2.59
CA PHE A 48 -5.37 0.56 2.20
C PHE A 48 -4.27 0.51 3.27
N GLN A 49 -4.08 1.61 4.00
CA GLN A 49 -3.17 1.63 5.15
C GLN A 49 -3.56 0.66 6.26
N ARG A 50 -4.86 0.46 6.47
CA ARG A 50 -5.36 -0.53 7.43
C ARG A 50 -5.30 -1.95 6.88
N ILE A 51 -5.73 -2.15 5.63
CA ILE A 51 -5.77 -3.46 4.96
C ILE A 51 -4.37 -4.10 4.89
N TYR A 52 -3.35 -3.30 4.53
CA TYR A 52 -1.96 -3.77 4.48
C TYR A 52 -1.21 -3.51 5.79
N GLY A 53 -1.91 -3.06 6.83
CA GLY A 53 -1.38 -2.89 8.18
C GLY A 53 -1.08 -4.23 8.84
N GLY A 54 -0.43 -4.19 9.99
CA GLY A 54 -0.02 -5.41 10.68
C GLY A 54 0.43 -5.17 12.11
N SER A 55 0.84 -6.25 12.75
CA SER A 55 1.30 -6.23 14.14
C SER A 55 2.75 -5.74 14.21
N GLN A 56 2.99 -4.68 14.98
CA GLN A 56 4.33 -4.14 15.19
C GLN A 56 5.02 -4.83 16.36
N ARG A 57 6.21 -5.38 16.09
CA ARG A 57 7.09 -5.93 17.11
C ARG A 57 7.75 -4.79 17.89
N ASN A 58 7.44 -4.70 19.18
CA ASN A 58 7.95 -3.66 20.09
C ASN A 58 9.05 -4.20 21.03
N GLY A 59 9.80 -5.21 20.59
CA GLY A 59 10.81 -5.87 21.41
C GLY A 59 10.18 -6.66 22.56
N SER A 60 10.46 -6.25 23.80
CA SER A 60 9.91 -6.85 25.02
C SER A 60 8.47 -6.44 25.32
N ARG A 61 7.97 -5.36 24.73
CA ARG A 61 6.59 -4.89 24.94
C ARG A 61 5.61 -5.64 24.05
N PRO A 62 4.33 -5.78 24.47
CA PRO A 62 3.29 -6.41 23.65
C PRO A 62 3.18 -5.79 22.25
N PRO A 63 2.84 -6.60 21.24
CA PRO A 63 2.71 -6.12 19.89
C PRO A 63 1.36 -5.40 19.71
N HIS A 64 1.38 -4.28 18.99
CA HIS A 64 0.19 -3.46 18.69
C HIS A 64 0.03 -3.26 17.19
N PHE A 65 -1.20 -3.00 16.74
CA PHE A 65 -1.48 -2.74 15.34
C PHE A 65 -0.81 -1.44 14.86
N CYS A 66 -0.14 -1.52 13.71
CA CYS A 66 0.46 -0.40 13.02
C CYS A 66 0.00 -0.34 11.56
N LYS A 67 -0.28 0.86 11.09
CA LYS A 67 -0.69 1.12 9.70
C LYS A 67 0.48 0.90 8.73
N SER A 68 0.14 0.56 7.48
CA SER A 68 1.13 0.50 6.40
C SER A 68 1.52 1.89 5.86
N SER A 69 2.52 1.91 4.97
CA SER A 69 2.99 3.16 4.36
C SER A 69 1.90 3.79 3.49
N GLY A 70 1.53 5.04 3.83
CA GLY A 70 0.58 5.82 3.04
C GLY A 70 1.20 6.37 1.75
N ALA A 71 2.52 6.58 1.73
CA ALA A 71 3.22 7.04 0.54
C ALA A 71 3.14 6.01 -0.58
N VAL A 72 3.39 4.73 -0.26
CA VAL A 72 3.31 3.63 -1.23
C VAL A 72 1.89 3.49 -1.79
N ALA A 73 0.88 3.49 -0.93
CA ALA A 73 -0.51 3.38 -1.37
C ALA A 73 -0.94 4.57 -2.23
N ARG A 74 -0.57 5.80 -1.85
CA ARG A 74 -0.89 7.00 -2.63
C ARG A 74 -0.23 6.99 -4.00
N HIS A 75 1.05 6.62 -4.07
CA HIS A 75 1.79 6.58 -5.33
C HIS A 75 1.18 5.58 -6.30
N ILE A 76 0.84 4.38 -5.83
CA ILE A 76 0.15 3.36 -6.64
C ILE A 76 -1.20 3.89 -7.16
N LEU A 77 -2.01 4.54 -6.31
CA LEU A 77 -3.31 5.08 -6.73
C LEU A 77 -3.16 6.20 -7.77
N GLN A 78 -2.19 7.09 -7.60
CA GLN A 78 -1.90 8.14 -8.60
C GLN A 78 -1.50 7.54 -9.95
N GLN A 79 -0.71 6.47 -9.95
CA GLN A 79 -0.34 5.77 -11.19
C GLN A 79 -1.53 5.04 -11.82
N LEU A 80 -2.37 4.38 -11.02
CA LEU A 80 -3.60 3.75 -11.51
C LEU A 80 -4.58 4.79 -12.08
N GLN A 81 -4.62 5.98 -11.50
CA GLN A 81 -5.40 7.11 -12.02
C GLN A 81 -4.84 7.61 -13.36
N ALA A 82 -3.53 7.77 -13.49
CA ALA A 82 -2.89 8.15 -14.75
C ALA A 82 -3.13 7.13 -15.88
N MET A 83 -3.33 5.85 -15.52
CA MET A 83 -3.70 4.78 -16.45
C MET A 83 -5.22 4.66 -16.70
N ASN A 84 -6.04 5.57 -16.15
CA ASN A 84 -7.50 5.57 -16.23
C ASN A 84 -8.18 4.28 -15.69
N ILE A 85 -7.56 3.62 -14.70
CA ILE A 85 -8.11 2.41 -14.06
C ILE A 85 -8.99 2.77 -12.85
N VAL A 86 -8.67 3.88 -12.19
CA VAL A 86 -9.35 4.36 -10.97
C VAL A 86 -9.65 5.85 -11.13
N ASP A 87 -10.83 6.27 -10.70
CA ASP A 87 -11.21 7.68 -10.62
C ASP A 87 -11.38 8.11 -9.16
N VAL A 88 -11.26 9.41 -8.90
CA VAL A 88 -11.35 10.00 -7.56
C VAL A 88 -12.72 10.64 -7.40
N ASP A 89 -13.55 10.05 -6.52
CA ASP A 89 -14.79 10.69 -6.10
C ASP A 89 -14.49 11.79 -5.04
N ALA A 90 -15.31 12.84 -5.01
CA ALA A 90 -15.17 13.95 -4.07
C ALA A 90 -15.29 13.50 -2.60
N LYS A 91 -15.92 12.35 -2.34
CA LYS A 91 -16.06 11.74 -1.00
C LYS A 91 -14.98 10.69 -0.69
N GLY A 92 -14.11 10.38 -1.65
CA GLY A 92 -12.93 9.52 -1.47
C GLY A 92 -12.97 8.19 -2.21
#